data_AF-A0A8J5NN84-F1
#
_entry.id   AF-A0A8J5NN84-F1
#
_cell.length_a   1.000
_cell.length_b   1.000
_cell.length_c   1.000
_cell.angle_alpha   90.00
_cell.angle_beta   90.00
_cell.angle_gamma   90.00
#
_symmetry.space_group_name_H-M   'P 1'
#
loop_
_entity.id
_entity.type
_entity.pdbx_description
1 polymer ?
#
loop_
_entity_poly.entity_id
_entity_poly.type
_entity_poly.pdbx_seq_one_letter_code
_entity_poly.pdbx_strand_id
1 'polypeptide(L)'
;MSDSPVDTAAWLWDLKEGSNDGVEPTQEEVVTDGFVTWIQDTYGSIRSYSIGEAAIPTTKISNVPTAVTTWGNEKGRFPGLRRFPLTVRSPSSQPLYDLLTLF
;
A
#
# COMPACT_ATOMS: atom_id res chain seq x y z
N MET A 1 18.12 -3.49 -8.13
CA MET A 1 17.93 -2.16 -7.51
C MET A 1 19.16 -1.71 -6.78
N SER A 2 19.86 -2.58 -6.04
CA SER A 2 21.14 -2.37 -5.32
C SER A 2 22.34 -1.75 -6.05
N ASP A 3 22.23 -1.48 -7.36
CA ASP A 3 23.37 -1.06 -8.17
C ASP A 3 23.37 0.47 -8.43
N SER A 4 22.22 1.14 -8.30
CA SER A 4 22.05 2.59 -8.41
C SER A 4 21.16 3.16 -7.29
N PRO A 5 21.67 4.07 -6.44
CA PRO A 5 20.85 4.73 -5.41
C PRO A 5 19.75 5.63 -6.03
N VAL A 6 19.96 6.09 -7.26
CA VAL A 6 18.98 6.87 -8.02
C VAL A 6 17.79 5.99 -8.41
N ASP A 7 18.03 4.74 -8.78
CA ASP A 7 16.97 3.81 -9.18
C ASP A 7 16.09 3.46 -7.97
N THR A 8 16.68 3.30 -6.79
CA THR A 8 15.91 3.11 -5.54
C THR A 8 15.11 4.34 -5.16
N ALA A 9 15.69 5.53 -5.26
CA ALA A 9 14.95 6.76 -5.00
C ALA A 9 13.78 6.96 -5.97
N ALA A 10 13.98 6.66 -7.26
CA ALA A 10 12.93 6.75 -8.28
C ALA A 10 11.77 5.78 -8.02
N TRP A 11 12.08 4.55 -7.61
CA TRP A 11 11.05 3.57 -7.23
C TRP A 11 10.28 3.98 -5.97
N LEU A 12 10.96 4.49 -4.94
CA LEU A 12 10.30 4.98 -3.73
C LEU A 12 9.43 6.20 -4.01
N TRP A 13 9.88 7.09 -4.90
CA TRP A 13 9.07 8.19 -5.37
C TRP A 13 7.79 7.69 -6.04
N ASP A 14 7.86 6.72 -6.95
CA ASP A 14 6.66 6.20 -7.63
C ASP A 14 5.65 5.57 -6.64
N LEU A 15 6.15 4.86 -5.61
CA LEU A 15 5.30 4.33 -4.54
C LEU A 15 4.62 5.41 -3.69
N LYS A 16 5.38 6.43 -3.28
CA LYS A 16 4.84 7.56 -2.51
C LYS A 16 3.87 8.38 -3.36
N GLU A 17 4.17 8.55 -4.64
CA GLU A 17 3.33 9.26 -5.59
C GLU A 17 2.01 8.52 -5.84
N GLY A 18 2.04 7.19 -5.91
CA GLY A 18 0.83 6.38 -6.09
C GLY A 18 -0.07 6.30 -4.86
N SER A 19 0.50 6.46 -3.66
CA SER A 19 -0.21 6.28 -2.37
C SER A 19 -0.64 7.58 -1.69
N ASN A 20 -0.15 8.74 -2.13
CA ASN A 20 -0.55 10.02 -1.54
C ASN A 20 -1.96 10.46 -1.96
N ASP A 21 -2.63 11.20 -1.07
CA ASP A 21 -3.94 11.81 -1.30
C ASP A 21 -3.82 13.26 -1.83
N GLY A 22 -3.11 13.42 -2.94
CA GLY A 22 -2.90 14.72 -3.60
C GLY A 22 -1.88 15.63 -2.90
N VAL A 23 -1.04 15.06 -2.03
CA VAL A 23 0.10 15.75 -1.42
C VAL A 23 1.37 15.17 -2.04
N GLU A 24 2.00 15.93 -2.93
CA GLU A 24 3.19 15.47 -3.63
C GLU A 24 4.34 15.20 -2.64
N PRO A 25 5.05 14.07 -2.76
CA PRO A 25 6.23 13.79 -1.97
C PRO A 25 7.32 14.81 -2.26
N THR A 26 7.91 15.39 -1.21
CA THR A 26 9.00 16.33 -1.39
C THR A 26 10.28 15.61 -1.82
N GLN A 27 11.16 16.33 -2.53
CA GLN A 27 12.47 15.79 -2.91
C GLN A 27 13.28 15.35 -1.68
N GLU A 28 13.23 16.10 -0.59
CA GLU A 28 13.96 15.79 0.64
C GLU A 28 13.47 14.50 1.29
N GLU A 29 12.14 14.27 1.32
CA GLU A 29 11.57 13.01 1.81
C GLU A 29 11.97 11.83 0.94
N VAL A 30 11.90 11.97 -0.39
CA VAL A 30 12.26 10.91 -1.34
C VAL A 30 13.73 10.53 -1.21
N VAL A 31 14.61 11.53 -1.12
CA VAL A 31 16.06 11.31 -0.98
C VAL A 31 16.37 10.67 0.38
N THR A 32 15.81 11.21 1.47
CA THR A 32 16.07 10.70 2.82
C THR A 32 15.60 9.25 2.98
N ASP A 33 14.36 8.95 2.60
CA ASP A 33 13.81 7.59 2.69
C ASP A 33 14.50 6.63 1.71
N GLY A 34 14.91 7.14 0.55
CA GLY A 34 15.74 6.45 -0.43
C GLY A 34 17.05 5.98 0.16
N PHE A 35 17.80 6.89 0.79
CA PHE A 35 19.08 6.56 1.41
C PHE A 35 18.93 5.62 2.62
N VAL A 36 17.92 5.81 3.46
CA VAL A 36 17.66 4.89 4.59
C VAL A 36 17.41 3.47 4.09
N THR A 37 16.57 3.32 3.06
CA THR A 37 16.25 2.01 2.46
C THR A 37 17.47 1.41 1.75
N TRP A 38 18.24 2.25 1.06
CA TRP A 38 19.43 1.83 0.31
C TRP A 38 20.53 1.28 1.21
N ILE A 39 20.89 2.03 2.26
CA ILE A 39 22.02 1.73 3.15
C ILE A 39 21.75 0.46 3.97
N GLN A 40 20.49 0.25 4.37
CA GLN A 40 20.11 -0.83 5.29
C GLN A 40 19.95 -2.21 4.63
N ASP A 41 20.17 -2.33 3.32
CA ASP A 41 19.90 -3.48 2.44
C ASP A 41 18.55 -3.40 1.71
N THR A 42 18.63 -3.16 0.40
CA THR A 42 17.49 -3.07 -0.52
C THR A 42 16.70 -4.37 -0.61
N TYR A 43 17.32 -5.52 -0.33
CA TYR A 43 16.69 -6.84 -0.48
C TYR A 43 16.06 -7.36 0.81
N GLY A 44 16.51 -6.89 1.97
CA GLY A 44 15.99 -7.33 3.27
C GLY A 44 14.49 -7.06 3.44
N SER A 45 14.03 -5.89 3.00
CA SER A 45 12.61 -5.50 3.05
C SER A 45 11.78 -6.21 1.99
N ILE A 46 12.29 -6.36 0.77
CA ILE A 46 11.58 -6.98 -0.37
C ILE A 46 11.23 -8.46 -0.08
N ARG A 47 12.09 -9.18 0.65
CA ARG A 47 11.79 -10.57 1.06
C ARG A 47 10.49 -10.69 1.85
N SER A 48 10.07 -9.64 2.56
CA SER A 48 8.81 -9.64 3.31
C SER A 48 7.59 -9.83 2.40
N TYR A 49 7.64 -9.39 1.14
CA TYR A 49 6.57 -9.61 0.18
C TYR A 49 6.40 -11.09 -0.17
N SER A 50 7.51 -11.85 -0.31
CA SER A 50 7.45 -13.30 -0.54
C SER A 50 6.84 -14.07 0.63
N ILE A 51 7.01 -13.56 1.85
CA ILE A 51 6.41 -14.15 3.07
C ILE A 51 4.92 -13.77 3.14
N GLY A 52 4.57 -12.54 2.76
CA GLY A 52 3.20 -12.04 2.74
C GLY A 52 2.31 -12.72 1.70
N GLU A 53 2.82 -13.02 0.51
CA GLU A 53 2.08 -13.76 -0.53
C GLU A 53 1.76 -15.20 -0.12
N ALA A 54 2.63 -15.83 0.68
CA ALA A 54 2.35 -17.15 1.26
C ALA A 54 1.33 -17.09 2.42
N ALA A 55 1.01 -15.88 2.92
CA ALA A 55 0.14 -15.65 4.07
C ALA A 55 -1.32 -15.31 3.71
N ILE A 56 -1.82 -15.80 2.56
CA ILE A 56 -3.25 -15.76 2.20
C ILE A 56 -4.07 -16.36 3.37
N PRO A 57 -5.07 -15.64 3.91
CA PRO A 57 -5.26 -15.56 5.34
C PRO A 57 -6.04 -16.75 5.90
N THR A 58 -5.42 -17.49 6.80
CA THR A 58 -6.18 -17.97 7.97
C THR A 58 -6.28 -16.77 8.92
N THR A 59 -7.28 -15.90 8.70
CA THR A 59 -7.57 -14.76 9.57
C THR A 59 -7.83 -15.30 10.98
N LYS A 60 -6.79 -15.33 11.81
CA LYS A 60 -6.95 -15.55 13.24
C LYS A 60 -7.56 -14.28 13.82
N ILE A 61 -8.71 -14.42 14.46
CA ILE A 61 -9.34 -13.32 15.18
C ILE A 61 -8.39 -12.91 16.31
N SER A 62 -8.01 -11.64 16.35
CA SER A 62 -7.24 -11.08 17.45
C SER A 62 -8.17 -10.82 18.63
N ASN A 63 -7.79 -11.31 19.82
CA ASN A 63 -8.47 -10.98 21.08
C ASN A 63 -7.88 -9.71 21.75
N VAL A 64 -6.87 -9.09 21.12
CA VAL A 64 -6.26 -7.86 21.59
C VAL A 64 -7.15 -6.69 21.16
N PRO A 65 -7.56 -5.80 22.07
CA PRO A 65 -8.28 -4.58 21.71
C PRO A 65 -7.52 -3.81 20.63
N THR A 66 -8.08 -3.76 19.43
CA THR A 66 -7.42 -3.19 18.24
C THR A 66 -8.28 -2.07 17.69
N ALA A 67 -7.72 -0.86 17.60
CA ALA A 67 -8.32 0.24 16.87
C ALA A 67 -7.79 0.22 15.42
N VAL A 68 -8.68 0.43 14.45
CA VAL A 68 -8.32 0.50 13.02
C VAL A 68 -8.68 1.88 12.50
N THR A 69 -7.73 2.53 11.82
CA THR A 69 -8.01 3.75 11.04
C THR A 69 -7.97 3.41 9.56
N THR A 70 -8.83 4.06 8.80
CA THR A 70 -8.89 3.91 7.35
C THR A 70 -8.71 5.29 6.73
N TRP A 71 -7.94 5.34 5.65
CA TRP A 71 -7.57 6.57 4.96
C TRP A 71 -8.03 6.45 3.51
N GLY A 72 -8.62 7.52 2.99
CA GLY A 72 -9.05 7.59 1.59
C GLY A 72 -7.89 7.95 0.66
N ASN A 73 -8.19 7.95 -0.64
CA ASN A 73 -7.30 8.46 -1.68
C ASN A 73 -8.11 9.26 -2.72
N GLU A 74 -8.93 10.19 -2.25
CA GLU A 74 -9.89 10.96 -3.05
C GLU A 74 -9.22 11.94 -4.03
N LYS A 75 -8.05 12.48 -3.67
CA LYS A 75 -7.26 13.42 -4.47
C LYS A 75 -6.05 12.76 -5.13
N GLY A 76 -5.84 11.47 -4.90
CA GLY A 76 -4.71 10.74 -5.47
C GLY A 76 -4.69 10.67 -7.00
N ARG A 77 -3.53 10.22 -7.49
CA ARG A 77 -3.17 10.13 -8.90
C ARG A 77 -4.12 9.26 -9.74
N PHE A 78 -4.81 8.29 -9.14
CA PHE A 78 -5.65 7.32 -9.86
C PHE A 78 -7.15 7.61 -9.67
N PRO A 79 -7.84 8.24 -10.64
CA PRO A 79 -9.23 8.66 -10.47
C PRO A 79 -10.21 7.51 -10.24
N GLY A 80 -9.93 6.33 -10.79
CA GLY A 80 -10.75 5.13 -10.62
C GLY A 80 -10.71 4.55 -9.20
N LEU A 81 -9.71 4.91 -8.39
CA LEU A 81 -9.56 4.43 -7.01
C LEU A 81 -10.15 5.38 -5.97
N ARG A 82 -10.53 6.60 -6.36
CA ARG A 82 -11.05 7.67 -5.48
C ARG A 82 -12.35 7.32 -4.75
N ARG A 83 -13.05 6.27 -5.18
CA ARG A 83 -14.35 5.83 -4.62
C ARG A 83 -14.38 4.34 -4.34
N PHE A 84 -13.22 3.68 -4.34
CA PHE A 84 -13.18 2.28 -3.95
C PHE A 84 -13.62 2.20 -2.47
N PRO A 85 -14.68 1.44 -2.12
CA PRO A 85 -15.14 1.37 -0.75
C PRO A 85 -14.10 0.60 0.06
N LEU A 86 -13.21 1.32 0.74
CA LEU A 86 -12.21 0.75 1.66
C LEU A 86 -12.84 0.26 2.98
N THR A 87 -14.13 0.56 3.19
CA THR A 87 -14.94 0.01 4.29
C THR A 87 -15.49 -1.36 3.93
N VAL A 88 -15.23 -2.35 4.78
CA VAL A 88 -16.07 -3.54 4.87
C VAL A 88 -17.49 -3.07 5.19
N ARG A 89 -18.40 -3.12 4.21
CA ARG A 89 -19.83 -2.93 4.51
C ARG A 89 -20.24 -4.03 5.46
N SER A 90 -21.03 -3.68 6.48
CA SER A 90 -21.56 -4.66 7.42
C SER A 90 -22.14 -5.86 6.64
N PRO A 91 -21.81 -7.11 7.00
CA PRO A 91 -22.24 -8.32 6.27
C PRO A 91 -23.75 -8.48 6.10
N SER A 92 -24.55 -7.63 6.74
CA SER A 92 -26.01 -7.68 6.71
C SER A 92 -26.68 -6.91 5.56
N SER A 93 -25.95 -6.39 4.57
CA SER A 93 -26.53 -5.41 3.63
C SER A 93 -26.32 -5.59 2.12
N GLN A 94 -25.98 -6.78 1.58
CA GLN A 94 -26.37 -7.24 0.22
C GLN A 94 -25.77 -8.61 -0.18
N PRO A 95 -26.44 -9.38 -1.06
CA PRO A 95 -26.00 -10.71 -1.45
C PRO A 95 -24.84 -10.69 -2.46
N LEU A 96 -23.97 -11.70 -2.36
CA LEU A 96 -22.68 -11.91 -3.05
C LEU A 96 -22.72 -12.03 -4.60
N TYR A 97 -23.79 -11.64 -5.29
CA TYR A 97 -23.96 -11.92 -6.72
C TYR A 97 -23.38 -10.87 -7.69
N ASP A 98 -23.03 -9.67 -7.23
CA ASP A 98 -22.59 -8.58 -8.14
C ASP A 98 -21.07 -8.52 -8.42
N LEU A 99 -20.26 -9.39 -7.81
CA LEU A 99 -18.80 -9.38 -8.00
C LEU A 99 -18.30 -10.29 -9.15
N LEU A 100 -19.18 -11.01 -9.85
CA LEU A 100 -18.81 -11.94 -10.93
C LEU A 100 -19.06 -11.41 -12.36
N THR A 101 -19.49 -10.16 -12.53
CA THR A 101 -19.83 -9.59 -13.85
C THR A 101 -18.82 -8.56 -14.39
N LEU A 102 -17.62 -8.47 -13.80
CA LEU A 102 -16.56 -7.54 -14.25
C LEU A 102 -15.25 -8.23 -14.68
N PHE A 103 -15.33 -9.45 -15.21
CA PHE A 103 -14.28 -10.04 -16.05
C PHE A 103 -14.88 -10.61 -17.33
#